data_AF-A0A0R2YJT7-F1
#
_entry.id   AF-A0A0R2YJT7-F1
#
_cell.length_a   1.000
_cell.length_b   1.000
_cell.length_c   1.000
_cell.angle_alpha   90.00
_cell.angle_beta   90.00
_cell.angle_gamma   90.00
#
_symmetry.space_group_name_H-M   'P 1'
#
loop_
_entity.id
_entity.type
_entity.pdbx_description
1 polymer ?
#
loop_
_entity_poly.entity_id
_entity_poly.type
_entity_poly.pdbx_seq_one_letter_code
_entity_poly.pdbx_strand_id
1 'polypeptide(L)'
;MSAKPKASAYKQIADEAVFQLACGKEFASWMAALMTAIRDDHKHSDGRNSAGLAELGVYLADAHLADVERSVDDINGSLSSLGGAQ
;
A
#
# COMPACT_ATOMS: atom_id res chain seq x y z
N MET A 1 15.84 -27.98 -23.37
CA MET A 1 14.56 -27.24 -23.21
C MET A 1 14.14 -27.35 -21.74
N SER A 2 14.11 -26.24 -20.99
CA SER A 2 13.12 -25.92 -19.93
C SER A 2 13.65 -24.80 -19.00
N ALA A 3 13.77 -23.57 -19.54
CA ALA A 3 14.05 -22.36 -18.74
C ALA A 3 12.80 -21.49 -18.53
N LYS A 4 11.67 -21.85 -19.15
CA LYS A 4 10.42 -21.08 -19.16
C LYS A 4 9.70 -20.92 -17.80
N PRO A 5 9.67 -21.90 -16.88
CA PRO A 5 8.80 -21.78 -15.69
C PRO A 5 9.30 -20.77 -14.65
N LYS A 6 10.62 -20.54 -14.55
CA LYS A 6 11.18 -19.54 -13.63
C LYS A 6 10.96 -18.11 -14.14
N ALA A 7 11.11 -17.88 -15.43
CA ALA A 7 10.91 -16.55 -16.03
C ALA A 7 9.47 -16.06 -15.90
N SER A 8 8.47 -16.95 -16.03
CA SER A 8 7.06 -16.59 -15.78
C SER A 8 6.79 -16.27 -14.31
N ALA A 9 7.43 -16.98 -13.38
CA ALA A 9 7.24 -16.74 -11.95
C ALA A 9 7.86 -15.40 -11.50
N TYR A 10 9.06 -15.06 -11.99
CA TYR A 10 9.64 -13.73 -11.75
C TYR A 10 8.80 -12.59 -12.32
N LYS A 11 8.19 -12.79 -13.49
CA LYS A 11 7.25 -11.81 -14.05
C LYS A 11 6.04 -11.60 -13.14
N GLN A 12 5.43 -12.67 -12.64
CA GLN A 12 4.29 -12.57 -11.72
C GLN A 12 4.64 -11.80 -10.44
N ILE A 13 5.80 -12.07 -9.85
CA ILE A 13 6.28 -11.34 -8.67
C ILE A 13 6.50 -9.85 -8.99
N ALA A 14 7.09 -9.56 -10.16
CA ALA A 14 7.30 -8.17 -10.58
C ALA A 14 5.97 -7.44 -10.84
N ASP A 15 5.01 -8.10 -11.49
CA ASP A 15 3.68 -7.55 -11.73
C ASP A 15 2.97 -7.25 -10.40
N GLU A 16 3.08 -8.15 -9.41
CA GLU A 16 2.52 -7.95 -8.07
C GLU A 16 3.19 -6.79 -7.34
N ALA A 17 4.52 -6.70 -7.36
CA ALA A 17 5.24 -5.58 -6.76
C ALA A 17 4.85 -4.23 -7.39
N VAL A 18 4.65 -4.18 -8.72
CA VAL A 18 4.16 -2.98 -9.41
C VAL A 18 2.74 -2.64 -8.99
N PHE A 19 1.86 -3.64 -8.83
CA PHE A 19 0.51 -3.43 -8.32
C PHE A 19 0.52 -2.84 -6.90
N GLN A 20 1.33 -3.38 -6.00
CA GLN A 20 1.46 -2.87 -4.63
C GLN A 20 1.98 -1.42 -4.59
N LEU A 21 2.92 -1.06 -5.46
CA LEU A 21 3.38 0.33 -5.61
C LEU A 21 2.26 1.26 -6.12
N ALA A 22 1.39 0.77 -7.02
CA ALA A 22 0.24 1.53 -7.49
C ALA A 22 -0.78 1.77 -6.35
N CYS A 23 -1.06 0.74 -5.54
CA CYS A 23 -1.87 0.88 -4.33
C CYS A 23 -1.26 1.88 -3.35
N GLY A 24 0.06 1.83 -3.12
CA GLY A 24 0.76 2.79 -2.26
C GLY A 24 0.66 4.24 -2.75
N LYS A 25 0.70 4.46 -4.08
CA LYS A 25 0.47 5.79 -4.69
C LYS A 25 -0.96 6.29 -4.44
N GLU A 26 -1.95 5.41 -4.57
CA GLU A 26 -3.35 5.75 -4.30
C GLU A 26 -3.56 6.10 -2.83
N PHE A 27 -3.03 5.28 -1.91
CA PHE A 27 -3.05 5.56 -0.48
C PHE A 27 -2.42 6.91 -0.14
N ALA A 28 -1.24 7.22 -0.69
CA ALA A 28 -0.59 8.51 -0.50
C ALA A 28 -1.45 9.69 -0.99
N SER A 29 -2.18 9.50 -2.10
CA SER A 29 -3.10 10.51 -2.63
C SER A 29 -4.30 10.73 -1.70
N TRP A 30 -4.85 9.66 -1.14
CA TRP A 30 -5.94 9.75 -0.16
C TRP A 30 -5.50 10.43 1.13
N MET A 31 -4.31 10.10 1.64
CA MET A 31 -3.75 10.75 2.82
C MET A 31 -3.49 12.24 2.58
N ALA A 32 -2.98 12.62 1.41
CA ALA A 32 -2.81 14.02 1.05
C ALA A 32 -4.14 14.79 0.99
N ALA A 33 -5.19 14.16 0.44
CA ALA A 33 -6.54 14.72 0.40
C ALA A 33 -7.14 14.87 1.81
N LEU A 34 -6.96 13.87 2.68
CA LEU A 34 -7.45 13.91 4.05
C LEU A 34 -6.76 14.98 4.88
N MET A 35 -5.44 15.11 4.78
CA MET A 35 -4.69 16.15 5.47
C MET A 35 -5.09 17.55 4.98
N THR A 36 -5.38 17.68 3.69
CA THR A 36 -5.94 18.91 3.11
C THR A 36 -7.33 19.20 3.69
N ALA A 37 -8.20 18.20 3.79
CA ALA A 37 -9.53 18.36 4.40
C ALA A 37 -9.45 18.78 5.87
N ILE A 38 -8.55 18.20 6.67
CA ILE A 38 -8.32 18.59 8.07
C ILE A 38 -7.87 20.05 8.16
N ARG A 39 -6.88 20.44 7.34
CA ARG A 39 -6.39 21.82 7.30
C ARG A 39 -7.49 22.81 6.92
N ASP A 40 -8.29 22.47 5.91
CA ASP A 40 -9.34 23.34 5.41
C ASP A 40 -10.52 23.40 6.40
N ASP A 41 -10.81 22.32 7.13
CA ASP A 41 -11.77 22.30 8.24
C ASP A 41 -11.34 23.22 9.38
N HIS A 42 -10.04 23.24 9.74
CA HIS A 42 -9.51 24.22 10.69
C HIS A 42 -9.64 25.66 10.18
N LYS A 43 -9.45 25.90 8.89
CA LYS A 43 -9.50 27.24 8.29
C LYS A 43 -10.92 27.78 8.15
N HIS A 44 -11.90 26.90 7.91
CA HIS A 44 -13.24 27.31 7.46
C HIS A 44 -14.37 26.87 8.39
N SER A 45 -14.12 25.88 9.25
CA SER A 45 -15.12 25.26 10.13
C SER A 45 -14.63 25.16 11.59
N ASP A 46 -13.59 25.92 11.95
CA ASP A 46 -12.96 25.94 13.28
C ASP A 46 -12.50 24.56 13.78
N GLY A 47 -12.20 23.65 12.87
CA GLY A 47 -11.73 22.30 13.21
C GLY A 47 -12.85 21.39 13.73
N ARG A 48 -14.13 21.74 13.52
CA ARG A 48 -15.29 20.97 14.02
C ARG A 48 -15.29 19.50 13.61
N ASN A 49 -14.75 19.18 12.43
CA ASN A 49 -14.72 17.83 11.88
C ASN A 49 -13.33 17.18 11.98
N SER A 50 -12.32 17.91 12.48
CA SER A 50 -10.92 17.44 12.54
C SER A 50 -10.74 16.10 13.24
N ALA A 51 -11.48 15.85 14.34
CA ALA A 51 -11.41 14.58 15.08
C ALA A 51 -11.88 13.39 14.23
N GLY A 52 -13.06 13.48 13.60
CA GLY A 52 -13.58 12.41 12.76
C GLY A 52 -12.74 12.19 11.49
N LEU A 53 -12.19 13.26 10.93
CA LEU A 53 -11.24 13.16 9.81
C LEU A 53 -9.93 12.48 10.24
N ALA A 54 -9.42 12.78 11.44
CA ALA A 54 -8.23 12.12 11.97
C ALA A 54 -8.50 10.62 12.24
N GLU A 55 -9.64 10.27 12.81
CA GLU A 55 -10.06 8.88 13.01
C GLU A 55 -10.14 8.11 11.69
N LEU A 56 -10.72 8.72 10.65
CA LEU A 56 -10.72 8.14 9.30
C LEU A 56 -9.29 7.90 8.78
N GLY A 57 -8.37 8.83 9.05
CA GLY A 57 -6.97 8.69 8.67
C GLY A 57 -6.25 7.55 9.37
N VAL A 58 -6.50 7.38 10.67
CA VAL A 58 -5.98 6.24 11.44
C VAL A 58 -6.51 4.93 10.88
N TYR A 59 -7.83 4.84 10.67
CA TYR A 59 -8.45 3.64 10.10
C TYR A 59 -7.87 3.25 8.73
N LEU A 60 -7.72 4.22 7.83
CA LEU A 60 -7.16 3.99 6.50
C LEU A 60 -5.68 3.56 6.58
N ALA A 61 -4.90 4.17 7.47
CA ALA A 61 -3.50 3.83 7.65
C ALA A 61 -3.32 2.42 8.22
N ASP A 62 -4.10 2.05 9.23
CA ASP A 62 -4.04 0.71 9.85
C ASP A 62 -4.43 -0.37 8.84
N ALA A 63 -5.51 -0.15 8.07
CA ALA A 63 -5.94 -1.07 7.03
C ALA A 63 -4.87 -1.24 5.94
N HIS A 64 -4.31 -0.12 5.46
CA HIS A 64 -3.28 -0.16 4.42
C HIS A 64 -1.98 -0.83 4.91
N LEU A 65 -1.57 -0.56 6.15
CA LEU A 65 -0.38 -1.17 6.74
C LEU A 65 -0.52 -2.69 6.81
N ALA A 66 -1.65 -3.19 7.29
CA ALA A 66 -1.91 -4.63 7.38
C ALA A 66 -1.89 -5.33 6.00
N ASP A 67 -2.39 -4.66 4.95
CA ASP A 67 -2.33 -5.19 3.60
C ASP A 67 -0.90 -5.14 3.02
N VAL A 68 -0.16 -4.06 3.25
CA VAL A 68 1.25 -3.94 2.82
C VAL A 68 2.12 -5.01 3.48
N GLU A 69 1.98 -5.23 4.79
CA GLU A 69 2.71 -6.27 5.52
C GLU A 69 2.45 -7.66 4.91
N ARG A 70 1.18 -7.99 4.67
CA ARG A 70 0.80 -9.26 4.02
C ARG A 70 1.42 -9.39 2.63
N SER A 71 1.34 -8.35 1.80
CA SER A 71 1.90 -8.38 0.45
C SER A 71 3.43 -8.51 0.44
N VAL A 72 4.11 -7.90 1.41
CA VAL A 72 5.57 -8.07 1.59
C VAL A 72 5.90 -9.53 1.92
N ASP A 73 5.16 -10.14 2.84
CA ASP A 73 5.34 -11.55 3.20
C ASP A 73 5.08 -12.48 2.00
N ASP A 74 4.02 -12.23 1.23
CA ASP A 74 3.68 -13.02 0.03
C ASP A 74 4.74 -12.92 -1.07
N ILE A 75 5.25 -11.71 -1.33
CA ILE A 75 6.33 -11.48 -2.31
C ILE A 75 7.63 -12.16 -1.84
N ASN A 76 8.01 -11.99 -0.57
CA ASN A 76 9.21 -12.61 -0.02
C ASN A 76 9.13 -14.14 0.00
N GLY A 77 7.96 -14.70 0.34
CA GLY A 77 7.69 -16.14 0.28
C GLY A 77 7.82 -16.68 -1.14
N SER A 78 7.24 -15.95 -2.11
CA SER A 78 7.32 -16.29 -3.53
C SER A 78 8.76 -16.27 -4.05
N LEU A 79 9.54 -15.23 -3.70
CA LEU A 79 10.96 -15.13 -4.07
C LEU A 79 11.81 -16.25 -3.45
N SER A 80 11.60 -16.54 -2.17
CA SER A 80 12.30 -17.61 -1.45
C SER A 80 12.03 -18.97 -2.08
N SER A 81 10.78 -19.24 -2.48
CA SER A 81 10.38 -20.50 -3.12
C SER A 81 11.03 -20.74 -4.49
N LEU A 82 11.43 -19.68 -5.20
CA LEU A 82 12.08 -19.76 -6.52
C LEU A 82 13.61 -19.94 -6.43
N GLY A 83 14.16 -19.98 -5.22
CA GLY A 83 15.60 -20.03 -4.97
C GLY A 83 16.27 -18.66 -4.95
N GLY A 84 15.50 -17.58 -4.70
CA GLY A 84 16.00 -16.21 -4.58
C GLY A 84 16.75 -15.92 -3.26
N ALA A 85 16.96 -16.93 -2.41
CA ALA A 85 17.72 -16.82 -1.17
C ALA A 85 18.76 -17.95 -1.07
N GLN A 86 19.94 -17.71 -1.63
CA GLN A 86 21.25 -18.06 -1.06
C GLN A 86 22.23 -16.94 -1.38
#